data_AF-A0A147ESB4-F1
#
_entry.id   AF-A0A147ESB4-F1
#
_cell.length_a   1.000
_cell.length_b   1.000
_cell.length_c   1.000
_cell.angle_alpha   90.00
_cell.angle_beta   90.00
_cell.angle_gamma   90.00
#
_symmetry.space_group_name_H-M   'P 1'
#
loop_
_entity.id
_entity.type
_entity.pdbx_description
1 polymer ?
#
loop_
_entity_poly.entity_id
_entity_poly.type
_entity_poly.pdbx_seq_one_letter_code
_entity_poly.pdbx_strand_id
1 'polypeptide(L)'
;MDYATYCAELSAEADRITQASLAAARACASQGDAGGAKRELRAGTQELRLLKQQANAAAADVRLQIQEQRVAVDKKGRTIANIVGRGTFGTALRGGMARSRTTQNAQLSRMKNDLALEKARLDAVVDRATLTLAQEGNRLG
;
A
#
# COMPACT_ATOMS: atom_id res chain seq x y z
N MET A 1 -10.62 -7.99 3.46
CA MET A 1 -9.79 -7.86 2.25
C MET A 1 -8.35 -7.71 2.69
N ASP A 2 -7.41 -8.47 2.11
CA ASP A 2 -5.99 -8.30 2.41
C ASP A 2 -5.38 -7.11 1.63
N TYR A 3 -4.25 -6.60 2.10
CA TYR A 3 -3.62 -5.40 1.52
C TYR A 3 -3.18 -5.63 0.06
N ALA A 4 -2.79 -6.85 -0.29
CA ALA A 4 -2.36 -7.19 -1.65
C ALA A 4 -3.53 -7.10 -2.65
N THR A 5 -4.70 -7.64 -2.29
CA THR A 5 -5.93 -7.54 -3.08
C THR A 5 -6.35 -6.08 -3.24
N TYR A 6 -6.27 -5.30 -2.15
CA TYR A 6 -6.55 -3.86 -2.20
C TYR A 6 -5.60 -3.11 -3.15
N CYS A 7 -4.29 -3.39 -3.11
CA CYS A 7 -3.33 -2.81 -4.05
C CYS A 7 -3.59 -3.21 -5.50
N ALA A 8 -4.03 -4.45 -5.76
CA ALA A 8 -4.39 -4.92 -7.08
C ALA A 8 -5.61 -4.17 -7.64
N GLU A 9 -6.64 -3.96 -6.81
CA GLU A 9 -7.82 -3.18 -7.19
C GLU A 9 -7.49 -1.72 -7.47
N LEU A 10 -6.66 -1.09 -6.62
CA LEU A 10 -6.18 0.26 -6.85
C LEU A 10 -5.34 0.38 -8.14
N SER A 11 -4.55 -0.64 -8.47
CA SER A 11 -3.80 -0.68 -9.73
C SER A 11 -4.74 -0.76 -10.93
N ALA A 12 -5.76 -1.62 -10.86
CA ALA A 12 -6.77 -1.73 -11.91
C ALA A 12 -7.61 -0.44 -12.06
N GLU A 13 -7.90 0.25 -10.96
CA GLU A 13 -8.56 1.55 -10.97
C GLU A 13 -7.66 2.62 -11.61
N ALA A 14 -6.36 2.65 -11.31
CA ALA A 14 -5.42 3.57 -11.96
C ALA A 14 -5.35 3.35 -13.49
N ASP A 15 -5.37 2.09 -13.95
CA ASP A 15 -5.45 1.78 -15.38
C ASP A 15 -6.78 2.23 -15.99
N ARG A 16 -7.91 2.03 -15.30
CA ARG A 16 -9.24 2.49 -15.75
C ARG A 16 -9.29 4.01 -15.88
N ILE A 17 -8.84 4.75 -14.88
CA ILE A 17 -8.77 6.22 -14.90
C ILE A 17 -7.93 6.68 -16.09
N THR A 18 -6.75 6.08 -16.27
CA THR A 18 -5.85 6.44 -17.37
C THR A 18 -6.51 6.24 -18.73
N GLN A 19 -7.14 5.07 -18.94
CA GLN A 19 -7.82 4.76 -20.20
C GLN A 19 -9.01 5.71 -20.45
N ALA A 20 -9.82 5.97 -19.42
CA ALA A 20 -10.97 6.86 -19.52
C ALA A 20 -10.55 8.29 -19.87
N SER A 21 -9.56 8.86 -19.17
CA SER A 21 -9.08 10.21 -19.44
C SER A 21 -8.43 10.35 -20.80
N LEU A 22 -7.68 9.34 -21.28
CA LEU A 22 -7.12 9.34 -22.63
C LEU A 22 -8.22 9.28 -23.70
N ALA A 23 -9.23 8.43 -23.51
CA ALA A 23 -10.36 8.32 -24.44
C ALA A 23 -11.15 9.64 -24.52
N ALA A 24 -11.47 10.24 -23.37
CA ALA A 24 -12.16 11.52 -23.30
C ALA A 24 -11.33 12.64 -23.95
N ALA A 25 -10.02 12.71 -23.65
CA ALA A 25 -9.14 13.72 -24.22
C ALA A 25 -9.03 13.61 -25.74
N ARG A 26 -8.92 12.39 -26.27
CA ARG A 26 -8.91 12.14 -27.73
C ARG A 26 -10.24 12.48 -28.39
N ALA A 27 -11.36 12.22 -27.72
CA ALA A 27 -12.68 12.62 -28.22
C ALA A 27 -12.79 14.15 -28.34
N CYS A 28 -12.38 14.91 -27.32
CA CYS A 28 -12.32 16.37 -27.38
C CYS A 28 -11.39 16.87 -28.49
N ALA A 29 -10.19 16.27 -28.62
CA ALA A 29 -9.24 16.65 -29.67
C ALA A 29 -9.79 16.40 -31.08
N SER A 30 -10.52 15.29 -31.28
CA SER A 30 -11.15 14.98 -32.57
C SER A 30 -12.22 15.98 -32.99
N GLN A 31 -12.80 16.70 -32.02
CA GLN A 31 -13.76 17.78 -32.21
C GLN A 31 -13.09 19.16 -32.36
N GLY A 32 -11.75 19.22 -32.32
CA GLY A 32 -10.99 20.47 -32.33
C GLY A 32 -10.94 21.19 -30.98
N ASP A 33 -11.50 20.62 -29.91
CA ASP A 33 -11.44 21.21 -28.56
C ASP A 33 -10.18 20.77 -27.81
N ALA A 34 -9.05 21.40 -28.14
CA ALA A 34 -7.78 21.21 -27.42
C ALA A 34 -7.86 21.65 -25.95
N GLY A 35 -8.75 22.60 -25.63
CA GLY A 35 -8.99 23.04 -24.25
C GLY A 35 -9.65 21.96 -23.41
N GLY A 36 -10.69 21.32 -23.95
CA GLY A 36 -11.36 20.16 -23.38
C GLY A 36 -10.41 19.00 -23.17
N ALA A 37 -9.61 18.66 -24.19
CA ALA A 37 -8.63 17.59 -24.07
C ALA A 37 -7.67 17.80 -22.89
N LYS A 38 -7.14 19.01 -22.71
CA LYS A 38 -6.26 19.36 -21.58
C LYS A 38 -6.98 19.31 -20.23
N ARG A 39 -8.28 19.64 -20.16
CA ARG A 39 -9.08 19.53 -18.93
C ARG A 39 -9.26 18.08 -18.51
N GLU A 40 -9.60 17.19 -19.43
CA GLU A 40 -9.79 15.75 -19.16
C GLU A 40 -8.51 15.10 -18.62
N LEU A 41 -7.34 15.40 -19.23
CA LEU A 41 -6.06 14.86 -18.76
C LEU A 41 -5.67 15.38 -17.37
N ARG A 42 -6.00 16.65 -17.05
CA ARG A 42 -5.79 17.21 -15.71
C ARG A 42 -6.72 16.58 -14.68
N ALA A 43 -7.98 16.33 -15.03
CA ALA A 43 -8.93 15.63 -14.16
C ALA A 43 -8.42 14.22 -13.83
N GLY A 44 -8.03 13.44 -14.84
CA GLY A 44 -7.42 12.11 -14.63
C GLY A 44 -6.17 12.15 -13.76
N THR A 45 -5.31 13.14 -13.94
CA THR A 45 -4.12 13.33 -13.09
C THR A 45 -4.50 13.62 -11.62
N GLN A 46 -5.57 14.39 -11.38
CA GLN A 46 -6.05 14.66 -10.03
C GLN A 46 -6.64 13.40 -9.38
N GLU A 47 -7.39 12.59 -10.12
CA GLU A 47 -7.92 11.32 -9.63
C GLU A 47 -6.80 10.33 -9.26
N LEU A 48 -5.78 10.19 -10.11
CA LEU A 48 -4.60 9.38 -9.79
C LEU A 48 -3.89 9.85 -8.51
N ARG A 49 -3.83 11.17 -8.28
CA ARG A 49 -3.25 11.73 -7.05
C ARG A 49 -4.08 11.37 -5.81
N LEU A 50 -5.41 11.41 -5.90
CA LEU A 50 -6.30 11.00 -4.81
C LEU A 50 -6.14 9.51 -4.52
N LEU A 51 -6.04 8.69 -5.55
CA LEU A 51 -5.81 7.25 -5.42
C LEU A 51 -4.48 6.96 -4.70
N LYS A 52 -3.41 7.69 -5.05
CA LYS A 52 -2.13 7.63 -4.32
C LYS A 52 -2.26 8.03 -2.85
N GLN A 53 -3.07 9.04 -2.54
CA GLN A 53 -3.31 9.46 -1.14
C GLN A 53 -4.06 8.37 -0.35
N GLN A 54 -5.08 7.75 -0.95
CA GLN A 54 -5.82 6.65 -0.33
C GLN A 54 -4.92 5.44 -0.06
N ALA A 55 -4.08 5.06 -1.02
CA ALA A 55 -3.09 4.01 -0.86
C ALA A 55 -2.11 4.28 0.30
N ASN A 56 -1.67 5.53 0.44
CA ASN A 56 -0.79 5.95 1.52
C ASN A 56 -1.46 5.89 2.89
N ALA A 57 -2.73 6.28 2.98
CA ALA A 57 -3.52 6.17 4.21
C ALA A 57 -3.70 4.71 4.62
N ALA A 58 -4.14 3.84 3.70
CA ALA A 58 -4.29 2.41 3.97
C ALA A 58 -2.95 1.76 4.39
N ALA A 59 -1.83 2.16 3.77
CA ALA A 59 -0.51 1.68 4.17
C ALA A 59 -0.12 2.12 5.59
N ALA A 60 -0.52 3.33 6.00
CA ALA A 60 -0.29 3.83 7.36
C ALA A 60 -1.09 3.01 8.39
N ASP A 61 -2.34 2.67 8.08
CA ASP A 61 -3.19 1.84 8.94
C ASP A 61 -2.60 0.44 9.15
N VAL A 62 -2.13 -0.20 8.07
CA VAL A 62 -1.48 -1.53 8.20
C VAL A 62 -0.18 -1.43 9.01
N ARG A 63 0.61 -0.35 8.86
CA ARG A 63 1.80 -0.13 9.70
C ARG A 63 1.45 0.00 11.17
N LEU A 64 0.37 0.71 11.48
CA LEU A 64 -0.12 0.88 12.85
C LEU A 64 -0.54 -0.48 13.43
N GLN A 65 -1.30 -1.29 12.69
CA GLN A 65 -1.68 -2.64 13.11
C GLN A 65 -0.45 -3.53 13.39
N ILE A 66 0.57 -3.48 12.53
CA ILE A 66 1.84 -4.21 12.75
C ILE A 66 2.51 -3.73 14.04
N GLN A 67 2.52 -2.42 14.30
CA GLN A 67 3.13 -1.85 15.51
C GLN A 67 2.37 -2.26 16.78
N GLU A 68 1.04 -2.24 16.74
CA GLU A 68 0.20 -2.72 17.85
C GLU A 68 0.45 -4.19 18.15
N GLN A 69 0.55 -5.03 17.12
CA GLN A 69 0.88 -6.45 17.27
C GLN A 69 2.27 -6.64 17.88
N ARG A 70 3.27 -5.87 17.46
CA ARG A 70 4.63 -5.90 18.08
C ARG A 70 4.57 -5.57 19.56
N VAL A 71 3.88 -4.49 19.93
CA VAL A 71 3.72 -4.08 21.34
C VAL A 71 3.00 -5.17 22.14
N ALA A 72 1.99 -5.82 21.57
CA ALA A 72 1.26 -6.92 22.22
C ALA A 72 2.15 -8.15 22.46
N VAL A 73 2.98 -8.53 21.47
CA VAL A 73 3.96 -9.62 21.60
C VAL A 73 4.97 -9.31 22.70
N ASP A 74 5.47 -8.07 22.75
CA ASP A 74 6.44 -7.64 23.76
C ASP A 74 5.85 -7.58 25.18
N LYS A 75 4.60 -7.11 25.31
CA LYS A 75 3.87 -7.12 26.59
C LYS A 75 3.69 -8.54 27.11
N LYS A 76 3.24 -9.47 26.26
CA LYS A 76 3.12 -10.90 26.62
C LYS A 76 4.47 -11.46 27.06
N GLY A 77 5.54 -11.17 26.33
CA GLY A 77 6.90 -11.58 26.70
C GLY A 77 7.35 -11.09 28.09
N ARG A 78 7.03 -9.84 28.43
CA ARG A 78 7.36 -9.23 29.75
C ARG A 78 6.54 -9.80 30.90
N THR A 79 5.21 -9.88 30.76
CA THR A 79 4.33 -10.44 31.79
C THR A 79 4.73 -11.86 32.16
N ILE A 80 5.09 -12.65 31.15
CA ILE A 80 5.54 -14.03 31.35
C ILE A 80 6.90 -14.07 32.05
N ALA A 81 7.88 -13.26 31.63
CA ALA A 81 9.19 -13.21 32.29
C ALA A 81 9.09 -12.94 33.80
N ASN A 82 8.10 -12.15 34.23
CA ASN A 82 7.82 -11.89 35.64
C ASN A 82 7.17 -13.08 36.37
N ILE A 83 6.41 -13.94 35.67
CA ILE A 83 5.74 -15.12 36.24
C ILE A 83 6.71 -16.31 36.33
N VAL A 84 7.57 -16.50 35.33
CA VAL A 84 8.45 -17.68 35.24
C VAL A 84 9.83 -17.39 35.87
N GLY A 85 9.88 -17.34 37.20
CA GLY A 85 11.12 -17.23 38.00
C GLY A 85 12.16 -18.34 37.72
N ARG A 86 13.36 -18.22 38.32
CA ARG A 86 14.63 -18.96 38.06
C ARG A 86 14.62 -20.51 38.18
N GLY A 87 13.48 -21.18 38.28
CA GLY A 87 13.38 -22.64 38.41
C GLY A 87 13.47 -23.42 37.09
N THR A 88 13.83 -24.70 37.15
CA THR A 88 14.00 -25.63 36.01
C THR A 88 12.73 -25.85 35.18
N PHE A 89 11.55 -25.78 35.80
CA PHE A 89 10.24 -25.78 35.11
C PHE A 89 10.08 -24.54 34.21
N GLY A 90 10.72 -23.43 34.60
CA GLY A 90 10.70 -22.19 33.85
C GLY A 90 11.59 -22.16 32.61
N THR A 91 12.47 -23.13 32.43
CA THR A 91 13.42 -23.19 31.31
C THR A 91 12.77 -23.76 30.05
N ALA A 92 11.99 -24.85 30.18
CA ALA A 92 11.24 -25.44 29.07
C ALA A 92 10.12 -24.51 28.57
N LEU A 93 9.41 -23.87 29.49
CA LEU A 93 8.37 -22.87 29.20
C LEU A 93 8.97 -21.63 28.52
N ARG A 94 10.13 -21.14 28.99
CA ARG A 94 10.90 -20.09 28.31
C ARG A 94 11.32 -20.48 26.90
N GLY A 95 11.81 -21.71 26.70
CA GLY A 95 12.27 -22.20 25.40
C GLY A 95 11.14 -22.30 24.36
N GLY A 96 9.99 -22.85 24.74
CA GLY A 96 8.81 -22.92 23.87
C GLY A 96 8.26 -21.54 23.48
N MET A 97 8.22 -20.61 24.43
CA MET A 97 7.73 -19.25 24.21
C MET A 97 8.73 -18.37 23.47
N ALA A 98 10.04 -18.56 23.68
CA ALA A 98 11.07 -17.90 22.88
C ALA A 98 10.92 -18.26 21.41
N ARG A 99 10.71 -19.55 21.09
CA ARG A 99 10.41 -19.99 19.72
C ARG A 99 9.14 -19.35 19.18
N SER A 100 8.04 -19.33 19.94
CA SER A 100 6.77 -18.70 19.53
C SER A 100 6.93 -17.21 19.20
N ARG A 101 7.62 -16.45 20.06
CA ARG A 101 7.91 -15.02 19.85
C ARG A 101 8.81 -14.80 18.63
N THR A 102 9.82 -15.63 18.43
CA THR A 102 10.66 -15.56 17.22
C THR A 102 9.83 -15.79 15.96
N THR A 103 8.92 -16.77 15.97
CA THR A 103 8.01 -17.02 14.85
C THR A 103 7.07 -15.84 14.59
N GLN A 104 6.48 -15.25 15.65
CA GLN A 104 5.61 -14.07 15.53
C GLN A 104 6.37 -12.86 14.99
N ASN A 105 7.58 -12.59 15.50
CA ASN A 105 8.42 -11.49 15.02
C ASN A 105 8.88 -11.69 13.57
N ALA A 106 9.14 -12.94 13.17
CA ALA A 106 9.44 -13.28 11.79
C ALA A 106 8.22 -13.03 10.88
N GLN A 107 7.01 -13.40 11.31
CA GLN A 107 5.76 -13.11 10.59
C GLN A 107 5.52 -11.60 10.45
N LEU A 108 5.64 -10.83 11.54
CA LEU A 108 5.49 -9.37 11.51
C LEU A 108 6.52 -8.69 10.60
N SER A 109 7.74 -9.23 10.54
CA SER A 109 8.79 -8.71 9.65
C SER A 109 8.50 -9.03 8.17
N ARG A 110 7.94 -10.21 7.87
CA ARG A 110 7.46 -10.55 6.52
C ARG A 110 6.34 -9.61 6.09
N MET A 111 5.30 -9.45 6.92
CA MET A 111 4.19 -8.54 6.65
C MET A 111 4.66 -7.10 6.36
N LYS A 112 5.65 -6.61 7.11
CA LYS A 112 6.23 -5.27 6.86
C LYS A 112 6.92 -5.18 5.50
N ASN A 113 7.66 -6.21 5.11
CA ASN A 113 8.36 -6.25 3.83
C ASN A 113 7.37 -6.38 2.66
N ASP A 114 6.37 -7.25 2.80
CA ASP A 114 5.32 -7.44 1.79
C ASP A 114 4.53 -6.14 1.58
N LEU A 115 4.17 -5.45 2.67
CA LEU A 115 3.55 -4.12 2.63
C LEU A 115 4.40 -3.10 1.85
N ALA A 116 5.71 -3.07 2.10
CA ALA A 116 6.60 -2.14 1.42
C ALA A 116 6.70 -2.44 -0.09
N LEU A 117 6.72 -3.73 -0.44
CA LEU A 117 6.82 -4.19 -1.81
C LEU A 117 5.53 -3.93 -2.60
N GLU A 118 4.36 -4.25 -2.03
CA GLU A 118 3.08 -3.96 -2.68
C GLU A 118 2.84 -2.46 -2.84
N LYS A 119 3.22 -1.67 -1.82
CA LYS A 119 3.17 -0.21 -1.94
C LYS A 119 4.05 0.29 -3.09
N ALA A 120 5.29 -0.17 -3.17
CA ALA A 120 6.23 0.26 -4.22
C ALA A 120 5.72 -0.09 -5.63
N ARG A 121 5.07 -1.25 -5.79
CA ARG A 121 4.42 -1.65 -7.04
C ARG A 121 3.29 -0.69 -7.41
N LEU A 122 2.39 -0.39 -6.46
CA LEU A 122 1.28 0.54 -6.70
C LEU A 122 1.77 1.95 -7.02
N ASP A 123 2.77 2.47 -6.28
CA ASP A 123 3.38 3.77 -6.55
C ASP A 123 3.93 3.81 -7.99
N ALA A 124 4.62 2.76 -8.45
CA ALA A 124 5.15 2.67 -9.80
C ALA A 124 4.04 2.65 -10.87
N VAL A 125 2.91 1.97 -10.62
CA VAL A 125 1.76 1.95 -11.53
C VAL A 125 1.15 3.34 -11.66
N VAL A 126 0.87 4.00 -10.53
CA VAL A 126 0.26 5.33 -10.51
C VAL A 126 1.19 6.38 -11.13
N ASP A 127 2.49 6.31 -10.87
CA ASP A 127 3.47 7.24 -11.45
C ASP A 127 3.57 7.04 -12.97
N ARG A 128 3.55 5.80 -13.45
CA ARG A 128 3.51 5.48 -14.89
C ARG A 128 2.22 5.99 -15.56
N ALA A 129 1.07 5.77 -14.92
CA ALA A 129 -0.22 6.28 -15.38
C ALA A 129 -0.20 7.81 -15.51
N THR A 130 0.30 8.49 -14.47
CA THR A 130 0.44 9.96 -14.45
C THR A 130 1.35 10.47 -15.56
N LEU A 131 2.50 9.82 -15.77
CA LEU A 131 3.42 10.14 -16.86
C LEU A 131 2.76 9.95 -18.24
N THR A 132 1.95 8.91 -18.40
CA THR A 132 1.22 8.64 -19.65
C THR A 132 0.25 9.77 -19.98
N LEU A 133 -0.53 10.23 -19.00
CA LEU A 133 -1.44 11.37 -19.18
C LEU A 133 -0.68 12.67 -19.51
N ALA A 134 0.44 12.92 -18.83
CA ALA A 134 1.27 14.09 -19.10
C ALA A 134 1.87 14.07 -20.51
N GLN A 135 2.35 12.92 -20.97
CA GLN A 135 2.88 12.75 -22.33
C GLN A 135 1.81 12.99 -23.39
N GLU A 136 0.59 12.48 -23.19
CA GLU A 136 -0.50 12.72 -24.13
C GLU A 136 -0.91 14.20 -24.14
N GLY A 137 -0.88 14.87 -22.99
CA GLY A 137 -1.15 16.31 -22.89
C GLY A 137 -0.16 17.16 -23.68
N ASN A 138 1.10 16.74 -23.74
CA ASN A 138 2.12 17.39 -24.58
C ASN A 138 1.97 17.09 -26.07
N ARG A 139 1.36 15.95 -26.44
CA ARG A 139 1.10 15.60 -27.85
C ARG A 139 -0.11 16.35 -28.43
N LEU A 140 -1.13 16.57 -27.61
CA LEU A 140 -2.37 17.24 -28.00
C LEU A 140 -2.29 18.76 -27.85
N GLY A 141 -1.19 19.28 -27.31
CA GLY A 141 -1.04 20.66 -26.89
C GLY A 141 -0.17 21.51 -27.79
#